data_AF-A0A497FGY2-F1
#
_entry.id   AF-A0A497FGY2-F1
#
_cell.length_a   1.000
_cell.length_b   1.000
_cell.length_c   1.000
_cell.angle_alpha   90.00
_cell.angle_beta   90.00
_cell.angle_gamma   90.00
#
_symmetry.space_group_name_H-M   'P 1'
#
loop_
_entity.id
_entity.type
_entity.pdbx_description
1 polymer ?
#
loop_
_entity_poly.entity_id
_entity_poly.type
_entity_poly.pdbx_seq_one_letter_code
_entity_poly.pdbx_strand_id
1 'polypeptide(L)'
;MKLSRDSEKLLYLISLYTRSEREMEKWIKNYALWALIYHGIVEKVFEDYDYTPVTVIWYGTLRIANISMEAEADIFKLRREGLINKLRLATSKYRYITAYKITEKGEKYLQNIKPEVKAEVDRVFNPPSVGIPDITIDAKGNPILIYKNGKKILVKILYPEDMAYSSAPSFL
;
A
#
# COMPACT_ATOMS: atom_id res chain seq x y z
N MET A 1 -23.24 0.95 0.95
CA MET A 1 -22.18 1.65 0.20
C MET A 1 -21.42 0.62 -0.63
N LYS A 2 -21.04 0.94 -1.87
CA LYS A 2 -20.25 0.06 -2.73
C LYS A 2 -18.87 0.68 -2.98
N LEU A 3 -17.81 -0.04 -2.62
CA LEU A 3 -16.43 0.33 -2.95
C LEU A 3 -16.13 -0.05 -4.41
N SER A 4 -15.13 0.59 -5.03
CA SER A 4 -14.54 0.09 -6.29
C SER A 4 -13.79 -1.20 -6.02
N ARG A 5 -13.53 -2.01 -7.06
CA ARG A 5 -12.80 -3.27 -6.91
C ARG A 5 -11.42 -3.05 -6.29
N ASP A 6 -10.68 -2.04 -6.75
CA ASP A 6 -9.36 -1.73 -6.22
C ASP A 6 -9.38 -1.20 -4.79
N SER A 7 -10.41 -0.43 -4.41
CA SER A 7 -10.63 -0.04 -3.01
C SER A 7 -10.91 -1.25 -2.11
N GLU A 8 -11.61 -2.28 -2.60
CA GLU A 8 -11.80 -3.55 -1.88
C GLU A 8 -10.50 -4.34 -1.75
N LYS A 9 -9.71 -4.42 -2.83
CA LYS A 9 -8.37 -5.03 -2.81
C LYS A 9 -7.45 -4.33 -1.82
N LEU A 10 -7.45 -2.99 -1.81
CA LEU A 10 -6.67 -2.17 -0.88
C LEU A 10 -7.08 -2.39 0.57
N LEU A 11 -8.39 -2.44 0.86
CA LEU A 11 -8.89 -2.76 2.20
C LEU A 11 -8.44 -4.15 2.64
N TYR A 12 -8.52 -5.14 1.75
CA TYR A 12 -8.07 -6.50 2.03
C TYR A 12 -6.55 -6.56 2.24
N LEU A 13 -5.76 -5.86 1.43
CA LEU A 13 -4.32 -5.74 1.60
C LEU A 13 -3.96 -5.14 2.97
N ILE A 14 -4.63 -4.06 3.39
CA ILE A 14 -4.43 -3.49 4.74
C ILE A 14 -4.79 -4.53 5.81
N SER A 15 -5.85 -5.33 5.60
CA SER A 15 -6.26 -6.38 6.55
C SER A 15 -5.19 -7.46 6.74
N LEU A 16 -4.48 -7.87 5.69
CA LEU A 16 -3.42 -8.88 5.78
C LEU A 16 -2.36 -8.48 6.81
N TYR A 17 -1.99 -7.21 6.87
CA TYR A 17 -0.94 -6.70 7.76
C TYR A 17 -1.45 -6.23 9.13
N THR A 18 -2.75 -5.98 9.27
CA THR A 18 -3.30 -5.26 10.44
C THR A 18 -4.44 -5.97 11.16
N ARG A 19 -4.86 -7.14 10.68
CA ARG A 19 -5.79 -8.01 11.40
C ARG A 19 -5.20 -8.35 12.76
N SER A 20 -6.00 -8.12 13.80
CA SER A 20 -5.55 -8.32 15.18
C SER A 20 -5.46 -9.82 15.46
N GLU A 21 -4.34 -10.26 16.01
CA GLU A 21 -4.13 -11.64 16.47
C GLU A 21 -3.84 -11.58 17.97
N ARG A 22 -4.58 -12.36 18.78
CA ARG A 22 -4.31 -12.57 20.21
C ARG A 22 -4.08 -11.25 20.97
N GLU A 23 -5.06 -10.35 20.88
CA GLU A 23 -5.13 -9.06 21.58
C GLU A 23 -4.09 -7.98 21.21
N MET A 24 -3.10 -8.27 20.35
CA MET A 24 -2.14 -7.26 19.91
C MET A 24 -2.66 -6.47 18.70
N GLU A 25 -2.75 -5.16 18.85
CA GLU A 25 -3.05 -4.26 17.73
C GLU A 25 -1.87 -4.16 16.76
N LYS A 26 -2.12 -4.45 15.48
CA LYS A 26 -1.12 -4.29 14.41
C LYS A 26 -1.46 -3.09 13.54
N TRP A 27 -0.46 -2.28 13.24
CA TRP A 27 -0.57 -1.08 12.42
C TRP A 27 0.46 -1.12 11.29
N ILE A 28 0.05 -0.83 10.06
CA ILE A 28 0.97 -0.70 8.93
C ILE A 28 1.40 0.76 8.76
N LYS A 29 2.71 1.01 8.76
CA LYS A 29 3.26 2.36 8.55
C LYS A 29 3.02 2.81 7.12
N ASN A 30 2.77 4.11 6.93
CA ASN A 30 2.44 4.71 5.64
C ASN A 30 3.43 4.37 4.52
N TYR A 31 4.74 4.45 4.78
CA TYR A 31 5.75 4.10 3.76
C TYR A 31 5.70 2.62 3.36
N ALA A 32 5.37 1.73 4.30
CA ALA A 32 5.26 0.30 4.02
C ALA A 32 4.01 0.01 3.19
N LEU A 33 2.89 0.66 3.51
CA LEU A 33 1.67 0.57 2.71
C LEU A 33 1.90 1.10 1.28
N TRP A 34 2.59 2.23 1.12
CA TRP A 34 2.94 2.77 -0.21
C TRP A 34 3.80 1.80 -1.02
N ALA A 35 4.80 1.17 -0.38
CA ALA A 35 5.62 0.15 -1.04
C ALA A 35 4.77 -1.03 -1.55
N LEU A 36 3.80 -1.50 -0.75
CA LEU A 36 2.89 -2.57 -1.17
C LEU A 36 1.96 -2.13 -2.31
N ILE A 37 1.40 -0.91 -2.24
CA ILE A 37 0.52 -0.38 -3.31
C ILE A 37 1.30 -0.30 -4.62
N TYR A 38 2.48 0.31 -4.63
CA TYR A 38 3.34 0.38 -5.83
C TYR A 38 3.65 -1.02 -6.37
N HIS A 39 4.05 -1.95 -5.50
CA HIS A 39 4.30 -3.33 -5.93
C HIS A 39 3.05 -3.98 -6.54
N GLY A 40 1.87 -3.76 -5.94
CA GLY A 40 0.61 -4.27 -6.46
C GLY A 40 0.23 -3.69 -7.81
N ILE A 41 0.55 -2.41 -8.07
CA ILE A 41 0.35 -1.80 -9.39
C ILE A 41 1.26 -2.46 -10.43
N VAL A 42 2.55 -2.62 -10.12
CA VAL A 42 3.54 -3.26 -11.01
C VAL A 42 3.16 -4.72 -11.30
N GLU A 43 2.66 -5.45 -10.31
CA GLU A 43 2.19 -6.84 -10.45
C GLU A 43 0.75 -6.94 -11.02
N LYS A 44 0.14 -5.82 -11.41
CA LYS A 44 -1.21 -5.75 -12.00
C LYS A 44 -2.31 -6.32 -11.10
N VAL A 45 -2.14 -6.20 -9.78
CA VAL A 45 -3.18 -6.50 -8.78
C VAL A 45 -4.23 -5.39 -8.79
N PHE A 46 -3.79 -4.14 -8.84
CA PHE A 46 -4.67 -2.99 -9.03
C PHE A 46 -4.83 -2.71 -10.52
N GLU A 47 -6.08 -2.55 -10.97
CA GLU A 47 -6.43 -2.39 -12.38
C GLU A 47 -6.48 -0.92 -12.79
N ASP A 48 -6.96 -0.06 -11.89
CA ASP A 48 -7.25 1.35 -12.15
C ASP A 48 -6.21 2.29 -11.51
N TYR A 49 -5.36 1.79 -10.60
CA TYR A 49 -4.34 2.60 -9.96
C TYR A 49 -3.13 2.78 -10.87
N ASP A 50 -2.75 4.03 -11.12
CA ASP A 50 -1.44 4.40 -11.64
C ASP A 50 -0.58 5.04 -10.55
N TYR A 51 0.62 5.47 -10.88
CA TYR A 51 1.45 6.26 -9.96
C TYR A 51 2.15 7.40 -10.69
N THR A 52 2.45 8.44 -9.93
CA THR A 52 3.24 9.58 -10.39
C THR A 52 4.38 9.89 -9.41
N PRO A 53 5.53 10.42 -9.87
CA PRO A 53 6.59 10.85 -8.99
C PRO A 53 6.16 12.02 -8.09
N VAL A 54 6.22 11.83 -6.76
CA VAL A 54 5.86 12.83 -5.75
C VAL A 54 7.00 13.03 -4.78
N THR A 55 7.22 14.27 -4.37
CA THR A 55 8.20 14.59 -3.31
C THR A 55 7.62 14.25 -1.93
N VAL A 56 8.28 13.35 -1.20
CA VAL A 56 7.84 12.85 0.11
C VAL A 56 9.00 12.80 1.11
N ILE A 57 8.67 12.81 2.41
CA ILE A 57 9.64 12.44 3.45
C ILE A 57 9.61 10.92 3.59
N TRP A 58 10.62 10.25 3.02
CA TRP A 58 10.78 8.81 3.09
C TRP A 58 11.95 8.45 3.98
N TYR A 59 11.71 7.60 4.99
CA TYR A 59 12.73 7.18 5.95
C TYR A 59 13.53 8.38 6.53
N GLY A 60 12.85 9.50 6.78
CA GLY A 60 13.45 10.69 7.36
C GLY A 60 14.30 11.56 6.42
N THR A 61 14.25 11.32 5.11
CA THR A 61 14.91 12.17 4.11
C THR A 61 13.92 12.59 3.02
N LEU A 62 14.13 13.75 2.44
CA LEU A 62 13.38 14.18 1.25
C LEU A 62 13.76 13.26 0.08
N ARG A 63 12.76 12.67 -0.56
CA ARG A 63 12.90 11.74 -1.69
C ARG A 63 11.77 11.96 -2.69
N ILE A 64 12.00 11.54 -3.92
CA ILE A 64 10.93 11.34 -4.89
C ILE A 64 10.48 9.89 -4.75
N ALA A 65 9.17 9.66 -4.68
CA ALA A 65 8.56 8.33 -4.63
C ALA A 65 7.39 8.28 -5.61
N ASN A 66 7.20 7.12 -6.25
CA ASN A 66 6.09 6.86 -7.14
C ASN A 66 4.84 6.54 -6.30
N ILE A 67 3.88 7.47 -6.24
CA ILE A 67 2.70 7.42 -5.40
C ILE A 67 1.43 7.46 -6.26
N SER A 68 0.45 6.62 -5.93
CA SER A 68 -0.86 6.58 -6.59
C SER A 68 -1.83 7.56 -5.94
N MET A 69 -2.40 8.47 -6.74
CA MET A 69 -3.37 9.45 -6.26
C MET A 69 -4.75 8.79 -6.04
N GLU A 70 -5.09 7.81 -6.86
CA GLU A 70 -6.29 6.97 -6.74
C GLU A 70 -6.25 6.18 -5.43
N ALA A 71 -5.11 5.55 -5.13
CA ALA A 71 -4.95 4.84 -3.88
C ALA A 71 -4.99 5.80 -2.67
N GLU A 72 -4.45 7.02 -2.77
CA GLU A 72 -4.58 8.02 -1.70
C GLU A 72 -6.05 8.41 -1.46
N ALA A 73 -6.79 8.66 -2.54
CA ALA A 73 -8.22 8.95 -2.48
C ALA A 73 -9.01 7.78 -1.85
N ASP A 74 -8.66 6.54 -2.19
CA ASP A 74 -9.29 5.36 -1.60
C ASP A 74 -8.90 5.15 -0.14
N ILE A 75 -7.65 5.38 0.28
CA ILE A 75 -7.27 5.39 1.71
C ILE A 75 -8.12 6.43 2.47
N PHE A 76 -8.27 7.63 1.92
CA PHE A 76 -9.09 8.68 2.53
C PHE A 76 -10.55 8.24 2.64
N LYS A 77 -11.12 7.64 1.58
CA LYS A 77 -12.49 7.12 1.55
C LYS A 77 -12.66 6.00 2.58
N LEU A 78 -11.81 4.98 2.58
CA LEU A 78 -11.84 3.88 3.56
C LEU A 78 -11.83 4.41 5.00
N ARG A 79 -11.04 5.45 5.28
CA ARG A 79 -11.02 6.11 6.60
C ARG A 79 -12.34 6.85 6.88
N ARG A 80 -12.82 7.66 5.93
CA ARG A 80 -14.07 8.43 6.08
C ARG A 80 -15.26 7.53 6.37
N GLU A 81 -15.28 6.36 5.74
CA GLU A 81 -16.33 5.36 5.89
C GLU A 81 -16.14 4.46 7.13
N GLY A 82 -15.08 4.70 7.91
CA GLY A 82 -14.79 4.00 9.16
C GLY A 82 -14.38 2.54 8.96
N LEU A 83 -13.83 2.18 7.78
CA LEU A 83 -13.35 0.83 7.48
C LEU A 83 -11.90 0.65 7.95
N ILE A 84 -11.12 1.72 8.00
CA ILE A 84 -9.77 1.77 8.56
C ILE A 84 -9.60 2.93 9.54
N ASN A 85 -8.71 2.76 10.51
CA ASN A 85 -8.23 3.82 11.39
C ASN A 85 -6.90 4.39 10.87
N LYS A 86 -6.64 5.65 11.20
CA LYS A 86 -5.37 6.34 10.94
C LYS A 86 -4.78 6.83 12.26
N LEU A 87 -3.56 6.42 12.54
CA LEU A 87 -2.75 6.90 13.65
C LEU A 87 -1.68 7.85 13.12
N ARG A 88 -1.50 9.00 13.78
CA ARG A 88 -0.42 9.95 13.47
C ARG A 88 0.36 10.24 14.75
N LEU A 89 1.59 9.75 14.83
CA LEU A 89 2.48 9.94 15.98
C LEU A 89 3.51 11.00 15.67
N ALA A 90 3.69 11.97 16.58
CA ALA A 90 4.84 12.85 16.55
C ALA A 90 6.08 12.09 17.03
N THR A 91 7.19 12.28 16.34
CA THR A 91 8.51 11.79 16.74
C THR A 91 9.25 12.88 17.51
N SER A 92 10.26 12.50 18.28
CA SER A 92 11.14 13.43 19.00
C SER A 92 11.86 14.44 18.09
N LYS A 93 11.93 14.17 16.77
CA LYS A 93 12.49 15.07 15.76
C LYS A 93 11.43 15.93 15.05
N TYR A 94 10.27 16.15 15.66
CA TYR A 94 9.13 16.91 15.11
C TYR A 94 8.61 16.39 13.75
N ARG A 95 8.91 15.14 13.39
CA ARG A 95 8.34 14.47 12.21
C ARG A 95 7.13 13.65 12.61
N TYR A 96 6.21 13.42 11.67
CA TYR A 96 5.05 12.59 11.92
C TYR A 96 5.19 11.22 11.26
N ILE A 97 4.93 10.16 12.01
CA ILE A 97 4.74 8.82 11.48
C ILE A 97 3.23 8.60 11.36
N THR A 98 2.80 8.28 10.14
CA THR A 98 1.41 7.86 9.89
C THR A 98 1.37 6.34 9.80
N ALA A 99 0.35 5.72 10.39
CA ALA A 99 0.06 4.31 10.24
C ALA A 99 -1.44 4.08 10.11
N TYR A 100 -1.82 2.94 9.52
CA TYR A 100 -3.20 2.55 9.29
C TYR A 100 -3.47 1.18 9.89
N LYS A 101 -4.73 0.90 10.24
CA LYS A 101 -5.19 -0.40 10.74
C LYS A 101 -6.62 -0.64 10.28
N ILE A 102 -6.96 -1.89 9.95
CA ILE A 102 -8.35 -2.27 9.68
C ILE A 102 -9.22 -2.19 10.95
N THR A 103 -10.47 -1.74 10.80
CA THR A 103 -11.46 -1.76 11.89
C THR A 103 -12.29 -3.04 11.86
N GLU A 104 -13.01 -3.33 12.94
CA GLU A 104 -14.02 -4.41 12.94
C GLU A 104 -15.07 -4.24 11.83
N LYS A 105 -15.47 -2.99 11.54
CA LYS A 105 -16.39 -2.68 10.44
C LYS A 105 -15.78 -3.05 9.09
N GLY A 106 -14.49 -2.76 8.90
CA GLY A 106 -13.71 -3.18 7.74
C GLY A 106 -13.65 -4.70 7.59
N GLU A 107 -13.38 -5.42 8.68
CA GLU A 107 -13.36 -6.89 8.66
C GLU A 107 -14.73 -7.48 8.29
N LYS A 108 -15.82 -6.95 8.86
CA LYS A 108 -17.20 -7.35 8.51
C LYS A 108 -17.52 -7.04 7.05
N TYR A 109 -17.08 -5.90 6.51
CA TYR A 109 -17.23 -5.59 5.09
C TYR A 109 -16.53 -6.64 4.23
N LEU A 110 -15.28 -7.01 4.57
CA LEU A 110 -14.50 -8.02 3.85
C LEU A 110 -15.11 -9.42 3.90
N GLN A 111 -16.02 -9.75 4.82
CA GLN A 111 -16.74 -11.03 4.78
C GLN A 111 -17.70 -11.13 3.58
N ASN A 112 -18.13 -9.99 3.03
CA ASN A 112 -19.12 -9.92 1.97
C ASN A 112 -18.53 -9.62 0.58
N ILE A 113 -17.23 -9.32 0.49
CA ILE A 113 -16.59 -9.12 -0.82
C ILE A 113 -16.41 -10.46 -1.53
N LYS A 114 -16.39 -10.40 -2.86
CA LYS A 114 -16.24 -11.56 -3.73
C LYS A 114 -14.92 -12.31 -3.45
N PRO A 115 -14.91 -13.65 -3.34
CA PRO A 115 -13.68 -14.42 -3.08
C PRO A 115 -12.57 -14.17 -4.10
N GLU A 116 -12.92 -13.89 -5.35
CA GLU A 116 -11.97 -13.65 -6.44
C GLU A 116 -11.12 -12.40 -6.17
N VAL A 117 -11.70 -11.37 -5.56
CA VAL A 117 -10.99 -10.13 -5.18
C VAL A 117 -9.89 -10.42 -4.16
N LYS A 118 -10.17 -11.28 -3.18
CA LYS A 118 -9.16 -11.71 -2.19
C LYS A 118 -8.08 -12.57 -2.84
N ALA A 119 -8.48 -13.51 -3.70
CA ALA A 119 -7.56 -14.40 -4.39
C ALA A 119 -6.56 -13.65 -5.28
N GLU A 120 -6.96 -12.54 -5.91
CA GLU A 120 -6.08 -11.65 -6.67
C GLU A 120 -4.99 -11.03 -5.79
N VAL A 121 -5.36 -10.51 -4.62
CA VAL A 121 -4.40 -9.93 -3.67
C VAL A 121 -3.52 -11.01 -3.05
N ASP A 122 -4.11 -12.15 -2.65
CA ASP A 122 -3.38 -13.25 -2.02
C ASP A 122 -2.29 -13.81 -2.94
N ARG A 123 -2.55 -13.89 -4.26
CA ARG A 123 -1.57 -14.35 -5.25
C ARG A 123 -0.23 -13.63 -5.17
N VAL A 124 -0.23 -12.35 -4.80
CA VAL A 124 0.96 -11.50 -4.71
C VAL A 124 1.43 -11.34 -3.27
N PHE A 125 0.50 -11.05 -2.35
CA PHE A 125 0.81 -10.62 -0.99
C PHE A 125 0.59 -11.68 0.08
N ASN A 126 0.00 -12.82 -0.23
CA ASN A 126 -0.15 -13.94 0.68
C ASN A 126 -0.20 -15.29 -0.08
N PRO A 127 0.84 -15.63 -0.88
CA PRO A 127 0.77 -16.80 -1.72
C PRO A 127 0.65 -18.07 -0.89
N PRO A 128 -0.12 -19.09 -1.35
CA PRO A 128 -0.23 -20.37 -0.65
C PRO A 128 1.14 -20.94 -0.31
N SER A 129 1.28 -21.49 0.91
CA SER A 129 2.52 -22.07 1.46
C SER A 129 3.69 -21.10 1.68
N VAL A 130 3.58 -19.83 1.28
CA VAL A 130 4.61 -18.80 1.50
C VAL A 130 4.17 -17.81 2.58
N GLY A 131 2.92 -17.36 2.52
CA GLY A 131 2.34 -16.40 3.44
C GLY A 131 2.73 -14.95 3.14
N ILE A 132 2.33 -14.07 4.05
CA ILE A 132 2.51 -12.62 3.94
C ILE A 132 4.01 -12.25 4.07
N PRO A 133 4.59 -11.48 3.13
CA PRO A 133 5.99 -11.07 3.22
C PRO A 133 6.20 -10.00 4.29
N ASP A 134 7.35 -10.04 4.96
CA ASP A 134 7.81 -8.94 5.80
C ASP A 134 8.30 -7.78 4.92
N ILE A 135 8.13 -6.55 5.41
CA ILE A 135 8.59 -5.34 4.72
C ILE A 135 9.75 -4.74 5.51
N THR A 136 10.93 -4.76 4.92
CA THR A 136 12.13 -4.18 5.50
C THR A 136 12.60 -2.97 4.70
N ILE A 137 13.29 -2.05 5.36
CA ILE A 137 13.91 -0.89 4.70
C ILE A 137 15.42 -1.09 4.76
N ASP A 138 16.10 -1.05 3.61
CA ASP A 138 17.55 -1.17 3.56
C ASP A 138 18.24 0.11 4.06
N ALA A 139 19.58 0.07 4.17
CA ALA A 139 20.38 1.22 4.63
C ALA A 139 20.25 2.46 3.72
N LYS A 140 19.78 2.31 2.48
CA LYS A 140 19.56 3.40 1.52
C LYS A 140 18.12 3.92 1.55
N GLY A 141 17.24 3.30 2.32
CA GLY A 141 15.82 3.66 2.43
C GLY A 141 14.90 2.88 1.48
N ASN A 142 15.42 1.91 0.71
CA ASN A 142 14.60 1.15 -0.23
C ASN A 142 13.78 0.08 0.48
N PRO A 143 12.49 -0.06 0.15
CA PRO A 143 11.67 -1.17 0.64
C PRO A 143 12.03 -2.50 -0.02
N ILE A 144 12.14 -3.55 0.79
CA ILE A 144 12.37 -4.93 0.36
C ILE A 144 11.29 -5.81 0.99
N LEU A 145 10.55 -6.53 0.14
CA LEU A 145 9.64 -7.61 0.57
C LEU A 145 10.45 -8.88 0.79
N ILE A 146 10.29 -9.51 1.94
CA ILE A 146 10.97 -10.75 2.32
C ILE A 146 9.91 -11.81 2.59
N TYR A 147 9.82 -12.80 1.71
CA TYR A 147 8.92 -13.93 1.86
C TYR A 147 9.56 -15.02 2.73
N LYS A 148 8.73 -15.84 3.40
CA LYS A 148 9.21 -16.91 4.29
C LYS A 148 10.04 -17.98 3.60
N ASN A 149 9.86 -18.16 2.29
CA ASN A 149 10.68 -19.06 1.47
C ASN A 149 12.06 -18.47 1.10
N GLY A 150 12.42 -17.30 1.64
CA GLY A 150 13.69 -16.63 1.38
C GLY A 150 13.70 -15.73 0.14
N LYS A 151 12.63 -15.72 -0.68
CA LYS A 151 12.51 -14.80 -1.83
C LYS A 151 12.52 -13.36 -1.33
N LYS A 152 13.37 -12.53 -1.94
CA LYS A 152 13.46 -11.09 -1.68
C LYS A 152 13.09 -10.31 -2.93
N ILE A 153 12.24 -9.31 -2.78
CA ILE A 153 11.84 -8.41 -3.87
C ILE A 153 12.20 -6.98 -3.47
N LEU A 154 13.12 -6.36 -4.21
CA LEU A 154 13.39 -4.93 -4.10
C LEU A 154 12.23 -4.16 -4.75
N VAL A 155 11.52 -3.36 -3.96
CA VAL A 155 10.41 -2.54 -4.45
C VAL A 155 10.95 -1.20 -4.94
N LYS A 156 10.80 -0.95 -6.25
CA LYS A 156 11.40 0.19 -6.94
C LYS A 156 10.62 1.50 -6.83
N ILE A 157 9.83 1.67 -5.78
CA ILE A 157 9.00 2.87 -5.56
C ILE A 157 9.81 4.19 -5.53
N LEU A 158 11.10 4.14 -5.20
CA LEU A 158 12.00 5.31 -5.16
C LEU A 158 12.82 5.51 -6.44
N TYR A 159 12.62 4.67 -7.45
CA TYR A 159 13.39 4.75 -8.69
C TYR A 159 12.64 5.64 -9.69
N PRO A 160 13.31 6.60 -10.33
CA PRO A 160 12.71 7.32 -11.44
C PRO A 160 12.43 6.36 -12.58
N GLU A 161 11.28 6.49 -13.22
CA GLU A 161 10.97 5.77 -14.45
C GLU A 161 11.29 6.69 -15.64
N ASP A 162 12.13 6.19 -16.55
CA ASP A 162 12.44 6.89 -17.81
C ASP A 162 11.21 6.79 -18.72
N MET A 163 10.39 7.84 -18.72
CA MET A 163 9.29 7.99 -19.67
C MET A 163 9.76 8.91 -20.79
N ALA A 164 9.78 8.40 -22.02
CA ALA A 164 10.04 9.23 -23.19
C ALA A 164 8.83 10.14 -23.44
N TYR A 165 8.98 11.44 -23.21
CA TYR A 165 7.95 12.43 -23.53
C TYR A 165 8.13 12.90 -24.98
N SER A 166 7.11 12.68 -25.81
CA SER A 166 7.00 13.33 -27.13
C SER A 166 5.91 14.39 -27.04
N SER A 167 6.28 15.66 -27.22
CA SER A 167 5.35 16.77 -27.27
C SER A 167 5.31 17.35 -28.68
N ALA A 168 4.23 17.09 -29.41
CA ALA A 168 3.93 17.83 -30.64
C ALA A 168 2.89 18.92 -30.29
N PRO A 169 3.14 20.21 -30.62
CA PRO A 169 2.12 21.23 -30.44
C PRO A 169 0.94 20.94 -31.38
N SER A 170 -0.26 20.74 -30.83
CA SER A 170 -1.50 20.81 -31.61
C SER A 170 -1.99 22.26 -31.57
N PHE A 171 -1.84 22.97 -32.66
CA PHE A 171 -2.56 24.22 -32.86
C PHE A 171 -4.02 23.84 -33.19
N LEU A 172 -4.96 24.32 -32.37
CA LEU A 172 -6.40 24.25 -32.64
C LEU A 172 -6.76 25.12 -33.85
#